data_AF-A0A496RJ79-F1
#
_entry.id   AF-A0A496RJ79-F1
#
_cell.length_a   1.000
_cell.length_b   1.000
_cell.length_c   1.000
_cell.angle_alpha   90.00
_cell.angle_beta   90.00
_cell.angle_gamma   90.00
#
_symmetry.space_group_name_H-M   'P 1'
#
loop_
_entity.id
_entity.type
_entity.pdbx_description
1 polymer ?
#
loop_
_entity_poly.entity_id
_entity_poly.type
_entity_poly.pdbx_seq_one_letter_code
_entity_poly.pdbx_strand_id
1 'polypeptide(L)' 'MDDPKKDKIVVVGASRQEDDTGFKIFKDLINFGFSVDGVNPENGEIAGKKFSVILKNLIIFRI' A
#
# COMPACT_ATOMS: atom_id res chain seq x y z
N MET A 1 -7.16 23.07 3.00
CA MET A 1 -7.14 21.78 2.28
C MET A 1 -6.38 20.82 3.16
N ASP A 2 -6.99 19.68 3.47
CA ASP A 2 -6.33 18.64 4.25
C ASP A 2 -5.11 18.08 3.50
N ASP A 3 -4.08 17.67 4.24
CA ASP A 3 -2.87 17.08 3.66
C ASP A 3 -3.19 15.65 3.22
N PRO A 4 -3.22 15.34 1.90
CA PRO A 4 -3.60 14.03 1.40
C PRO A 4 -2.60 12.93 1.83
N LYS A 5 -1.42 13.29 2.33
CA LYS A 5 -0.44 12.34 2.86
C LYS A 5 -0.83 11.77 4.21
N LYS A 6 -1.81 12.36 4.90
CA LYS A 6 -2.35 11.88 6.17
C LYS A 6 -3.33 10.72 6.00
N ASP A 7 -3.91 10.57 4.81
CA ASP A 7 -4.83 9.47 4.54
C ASP A 7 -4.06 8.16 4.35
N LYS A 8 -4.65 7.08 4.88
CA LYS A 8 -4.07 5.75 4.75
C LYS A 8 -4.48 5.14 3.42
N ILE A 9 -3.50 4.90 2.54
CA ILE A 9 -3.71 4.29 1.22
C ILE A 9 -3.44 2.80 1.32
N VAL A 10 -4.29 1.98 0.69
CA VAL A 10 -4.07 0.54 0.57
C VAL A 10 -3.98 0.15 -0.90
N VAL A 11 -2.88 -0.47 -1.29
CA VAL A 11 -2.66 -0.98 -2.65
C VAL A 11 -2.95 -2.46 -2.68
N VAL A 12 -4.05 -2.85 -3.32
CA VAL A 12 -4.40 -4.25 -3.58
C VAL A 12 -3.68 -4.71 -4.85
N GLY A 13 -2.93 -5.81 -4.74
CA GLY A 13 -2.03 -6.28 -5.80
C GLY A 13 -0.61 -5.76 -5.68
N ALA A 14 -0.19 -5.28 -4.49
CA ALA A 14 1.20 -4.88 -4.25
C ALA A 14 2.13 -6.09 -4.42
N SER A 15 3.11 -6.04 -5.30
CA SER A 15 4.02 -7.17 -5.58
C SER A 15 5.44 -6.83 -5.19
N ARG A 16 6.27 -7.84 -4.93
CA ARG A 16 7.73 -7.70 -4.72
C ARG A 16 8.52 -7.70 -6.04
N GLN A 17 7.89 -8.07 -7.13
CA GLN A 17 8.53 -8.20 -8.44
C GLN A 17 8.58 -6.82 -9.11
N GLU A 18 9.78 -6.33 -9.43
CA GLU A 18 9.97 -4.93 -9.84
C GLU A 18 9.26 -4.57 -11.16
N ASP A 19 9.05 -5.57 -12.02
CA ASP A 19 8.37 -5.40 -13.30
C ASP A 19 6.87 -5.22 -13.14
N ASP A 20 6.29 -5.69 -12.03
CA ASP A 20 4.85 -5.61 -11.78
C ASP A 20 4.40 -4.17 -11.56
N THR A 21 3.23 -3.86 -12.09
CA THR A 21 2.60 -2.54 -11.91
C THR A 21 2.34 -2.24 -10.43
N GLY A 22 1.95 -3.25 -9.65
CA GLY A 22 1.71 -3.11 -8.22
C GLY A 22 2.96 -2.74 -7.42
N PHE A 23 4.14 -3.21 -7.82
CA PHE A 23 5.41 -2.81 -7.23
C PHE A 23 5.69 -1.32 -7.48
N LYS A 24 5.58 -0.89 -8.74
CA LYS A 24 5.86 0.48 -9.17
C LYS A 24 4.98 1.49 -8.44
N ILE A 25 3.66 1.25 -8.41
CA ILE A 25 2.70 2.11 -7.70
C ILE A 25 3.01 2.17 -6.19
N PHE A 26 3.23 1.01 -5.56
CA PHE A 26 3.51 0.95 -4.12
C PHE A 26 4.80 1.71 -3.75
N LYS A 27 5.85 1.51 -4.54
CA LYS A 27 7.15 2.17 -4.36
C LYS A 27 7.04 3.69 -4.55
N ASP A 28 6.33 4.15 -5.58
CA ASP A 28 6.17 5.57 -5.83
C ASP A 28 5.42 6.26 -4.69
N LEU A 29 4.32 5.68 -4.21
CA LEU A 29 3.57 6.25 -3.09
C LEU A 29 4.40 6.34 -1.80
N ILE A 30 5.24 5.35 -1.52
CA ILE A 30 6.21 5.41 -0.42
C ILE A 30 7.21 6.56 -0.64
N ASN A 31 7.78 6.66 -1.84
CA ASN A 31 8.76 7.70 -2.17
C ASN A 31 8.18 9.11 -2.06
N PHE A 32 6.89 9.29 -2.36
CA PHE A 32 6.18 10.56 -2.18
C PHE A 32 5.80 10.86 -0.72
N GLY A 33 6.02 9.91 0.20
CA GLY A 33 5.79 10.07 1.63
C GLY A 33 4.34 9.80 2.06
N PHE A 34 3.57 9.04 1.28
CA PHE A 34 2.22 8.63 1.70
C PHE A 34 2.27 7.50 2.72
N SER A 35 1.28 7.48 3.61
CA SER A 35 1.05 6.35 4.53
C SER A 35 0.38 5.20 3.77
N VAL A 36 1.18 4.25 3.27
CA VAL A 36 0.70 3.17 2.39
C VAL A 36 0.91 1.78 2.97
N ASP A 37 -0.10 0.92 2.84
CA ASP A 37 -0.04 -0.52 3.12
C ASP A 37 -0.32 -1.34 1.86
N GLY A 38 0.34 -2.49 1.73
CA GLY A 38 0.23 -3.39 0.57
C GLY A 38 -0.60 -4.62 0.90
N VAL A 39 -1.41 -5.09 -0.05
CA VAL A 39 -2.14 -6.35 0.06
C VAL A 39 -1.81 -7.25 -1.12
N ASN A 40 -1.39 -8.47 -0.80
CA ASN A 40 -1.08 -9.51 -1.77
C ASN A 40 -1.28 -10.89 -1.13
N PRO A 41 -2.03 -11.81 -1.77
CA PRO A 41 -2.15 -13.20 -1.29
C PRO A 41 -0.81 -13.87 -1.05
N GLU A 42 0.18 -13.53 -1.88
CA GLU A 42 1.57 -13.88 -1.67
C GLU A 42 2.16 -12.90 -0.66
N ASN A 43 2.53 -13.42 0.51
CA ASN A 43 3.18 -12.64 1.57
C ASN A 43 4.39 -11.88 0.99
N GLY A 44 4.75 -10.72 1.51
CA GLY A 44 5.86 -9.93 0.94
C GLY A 44 6.23 -8.70 1.74
N GLU A 45 7.28 -8.00 1.28
CA GLU A 45 7.80 -6.79 1.92
C GLU A 45 8.47 -5.90 0.88
N ILE A 46 8.22 -4.59 0.95
CA ILE A 46 8.99 -3.55 0.25
C ILE A 46 9.30 -2.44 1.24
N ALA A 47 10.56 -1.98 1.26
CA ALA A 47 11.00 -0.86 2.09
C ALA A 47 10.60 -0.99 3.59
N GLY A 48 10.69 -2.21 4.15
CA GLY A 48 10.30 -2.47 5.54
C GLY A 48 8.80 -2.62 5.79
N LYS A 49 7.96 -2.43 4.77
CA LYS A 49 6.49 -2.56 4.87
C LYS A 49 6.03 -3.93 4.38
N LYS A 50 5.57 -4.74 5.32
CA LYS A 50 5.02 -6.07 5.04
C LYS A 50 3.65 -5.96 4.39
N PHE A 51 3.39 -6.86 3.44
CA PHE A 51 2.10 -6.99 2.80
C PHE A 51 1.18 -7.85 3.65
N SER A 52 -0.09 -7.46 3.70
CA SER A 52 -1.13 -8.30 4.28
C SER A 52 -1.64 -9.28 3.24
N VAL A 53 -1.85 -10.54 3.64
CA VAL A 53 -2.39 -11.60 2.77
C VAL A 53 -3.83 -11.31 2.33
N ILE A 54 -4.55 -10.55 3.16
CA ILE A 54 -5.97 -10.24 2.98
C ILE A 54 -6.22 -8.81 3.39
N LEU A 55 -7.20 -8.18 2.74
CA LEU A 55 -7.74 -6.89 3.12
C LEU A 55 -8.57 -7.05 4.41
N LYS A 56 -7.91 -7.28 5.55
CA LYS A 56 -8.58 -7.35 6.85
C LYS A 56 -8.74 -5.93 7.38
N ASN A 57 -10.00 -5.49 7.51
CA ASN A 57 -10.41 -4.23 8.13
C ASN A 57 -9.73 -2.98 7.54
N LEU A 58 -10.15 -2.56 6.34
CA LEU A 58 -10.30 -1.12 6.14
C LEU A 58 -11.45 -0.69 7.06
N ILE A 59 -11.14 -0.01 8.17
CA ILE A 59 -12.14 0.87 8.79
C ILE A 59 -12.31 2.02 7.79
N ILE A 60 -13.25 1.85 6.87
CA ILE A 60 -13.71 2.94 6.01
C ILE A 60 -14.51 3.85 6.95
N PHE A 61 -13.85 4.88 7.53
CA PHE A 61 -14.58 5.97 8.17
C PHE A 61 -15.40 6.65 7.08
N ARG A 62 -16.65 6.23 6.99
CA ARG A 62 -17.66 6.82 6.14
C ARG A 62 -18.21 8.01 6.92
N ILE A 63 -17.66 9.20 6.64
CA ILE A 63 -18.27 10.49 6.99
C ILE A 63 -19.57 10.67 6.20
#